data_AF-A0A0V9URR1-F1
#
_entry.id   AF-A0A0V9URR1-F1
#
_cell.length_a   1.000
_cell.length_b   1.000
_cell.length_c   1.000
_cell.angle_alpha   90.00
_cell.angle_beta   90.00
_cell.angle_gamma   90.00
#
_symmetry.space_group_name_H-M   'P 1'
#
loop_
_entity.id
_entity.type
_entity.pdbx_description
1 polymer ?
#
loop_
_entity_poly.entity_id
_entity_poly.type
_entity_poly.pdbx_seq_one_letter_code
_entity_poly.pdbx_strand_id
1 'polypeptide(L)'
;MTVPRIVATVDAVALLRRLAQRNGPLMMHQSGGCCDGSAPMCYPDGDFVVGDRDVLLGVLDLRLGAGETRSDPPVGADAVPVWISGSQFEAWKHTCLVLDVVPGRGSGFSLESPEGVRFLSRGRAFTPDELALLKADRPLTGRDREAGVEPAVSDVPTVVAEAADACPVPGLSP
;
A
#
# COMPACT_ATOMS: atom_id res chain seq x y z
N MET A 1 6.64 -17.49 6.34
CA MET A 1 7.07 -16.35 5.52
C MET A 1 5.80 -15.68 5.04
N THR A 2 5.58 -14.42 5.42
CA THR A 2 4.41 -13.66 4.97
C THR A 2 4.62 -13.17 3.53
N VAL A 3 3.53 -12.98 2.79
CA VAL A 3 3.56 -12.42 1.44
C VAL A 3 2.87 -11.07 1.47
N PRO A 4 3.59 -9.96 1.28
CA PRO A 4 3.00 -8.63 1.34
C PRO A 4 2.10 -8.42 0.12
N ARG A 5 0.89 -7.90 0.36
CA ARG A 5 -0.03 -7.50 -0.72
C ARG A 5 0.26 -6.11 -1.27
N ILE A 6 1.07 -5.34 -0.55
CA ILE A 6 1.51 -4.00 -0.87
C ILE A 6 3.00 -3.87 -0.59
N VAL A 7 3.73 -3.31 -1.54
CA VAL A 7 5.09 -2.78 -1.34
C VAL A 7 5.14 -1.35 -1.88
N ALA A 8 6.11 -0.56 -1.44
CA ALA A 8 6.30 0.80 -1.91
C ALA A 8 7.74 1.06 -2.35
N THR A 9 7.93 1.93 -3.34
CA THR A 9 9.26 2.43 -3.69
C THR A 9 9.77 3.39 -2.62
N VAL A 10 11.10 3.51 -2.47
CA VAL A 10 11.69 4.49 -1.55
C VAL A 10 11.23 5.91 -1.85
N ASP A 11 10.97 6.24 -3.12
CA ASP A 11 10.46 7.55 -3.53
C ASP A 11 9.02 7.79 -3.08
N ALA A 12 8.15 6.77 -3.18
CA ALA A 12 6.79 6.84 -2.66
C ALA A 12 6.79 7.00 -1.13
N VAL A 13 7.63 6.24 -0.42
CA VAL A 13 7.80 6.38 1.04
C VAL A 13 8.34 7.77 1.40
N ALA A 14 9.31 8.29 0.64
CA ALA A 14 9.85 9.63 0.87
C ALA A 14 8.80 10.73 0.66
N LEU A 15 7.90 10.59 -0.32
CA LEU A 15 6.78 11.50 -0.50
C LEU A 15 5.80 11.39 0.69
N LEU A 16 5.41 10.17 1.08
CA LEU A 16 4.53 9.94 2.22
C LEU A 16 5.09 10.55 3.51
N ARG A 17 6.39 10.41 3.77
CA ARG A 17 7.06 11.07 4.92
C ARG A 17 6.88 12.58 4.90
N ARG A 18 7.10 13.23 3.75
CA ARG A 18 6.94 14.70 3.63
C ARG A 18 5.50 15.12 3.84
N LEU A 19 4.55 14.35 3.30
CA LEU A 19 3.11 14.62 3.50
C LEU A 19 2.72 14.41 4.96
N ALA A 20 3.23 13.38 5.62
CA ALA A 20 2.89 13.07 7.01
C ALA A 20 3.44 14.13 7.97
N GLN A 21 4.65 14.65 7.71
CA GLN A 21 5.22 15.77 8.47
C GLN A 21 4.35 17.03 8.42
N ARG A 22 3.61 17.24 7.31
CA ARG A 22 2.79 18.44 7.10
C ARG A 22 1.34 18.27 7.55
N ASN A 23 0.80 17.07 7.44
CA ASN A 23 -0.63 16.80 7.61
C ASN A 23 -0.95 15.87 8.79
N GLY A 24 0.07 15.30 9.45
CA GLY A 24 -0.11 14.27 10.47
C GLY A 24 -0.25 12.86 9.89
N PRO A 25 -0.87 11.92 10.62
CA PRO A 25 -1.13 10.57 10.13
C PRO A 25 -1.88 10.58 8.80
N LEU A 26 -1.54 9.62 7.93
CA LEU A 26 -2.07 9.52 6.57
C LEU A 26 -2.72 8.17 6.35
N MET A 27 -3.61 8.08 5.37
CA MET A 27 -4.10 6.84 4.81
C MET A 27 -4.09 6.88 3.28
N MET A 28 -3.98 5.70 2.67
CA MET A 28 -4.16 5.54 1.23
C MET A 28 -5.46 4.80 0.93
N HIS A 29 -6.15 5.18 -0.14
CA HIS A 29 -7.28 4.44 -0.67
C HIS A 29 -7.27 4.39 -2.20
N GLN A 30 -7.64 3.24 -2.77
CA GLN A 30 -7.83 3.08 -4.21
C GLN A 30 -9.17 2.40 -4.52
N SER A 31 -9.98 3.01 -5.40
CA SER A 31 -11.33 2.52 -5.73
C SER A 31 -11.54 2.44 -7.24
N GLY A 32 -11.96 1.30 -7.79
CA GLY A 32 -12.10 1.06 -9.25
C GLY A 32 -13.16 1.85 -10.04
N GLY A 33 -13.24 3.19 -9.91
CA GLY A 33 -14.20 4.05 -10.60
C GLY A 33 -13.72 4.62 -11.94
N CYS A 34 -14.67 5.11 -12.77
CA CYS A 34 -14.41 5.58 -14.14
C CYS A 34 -13.80 7.00 -14.24
N CYS A 35 -13.72 7.73 -13.13
CA CYS A 35 -13.08 9.04 -13.04
C CYS A 35 -12.13 9.03 -11.83
N ASP A 36 -10.83 9.18 -12.07
CA ASP A 36 -9.70 9.25 -11.12
C ASP A 36 -9.48 8.10 -10.11
N GLY A 37 -10.48 7.27 -9.80
CA GLY A 37 -10.38 6.20 -8.80
C GLY A 37 -9.37 5.08 -9.16
N SER A 38 -8.91 5.03 -10.41
CA SER A 38 -7.87 4.08 -10.82
C SER A 38 -6.51 4.35 -10.16
N ALA A 39 -6.26 5.57 -9.69
CA ALA A 39 -5.03 5.92 -8.99
C ALA A 39 -5.17 5.74 -7.46
N PRO A 40 -4.11 5.32 -6.76
CA PRO A 40 -4.06 5.36 -5.31
C PRO A 40 -4.04 6.83 -4.84
N MET A 41 -4.90 7.14 -3.88
CA MET A 41 -5.10 8.48 -3.34
C MET A 41 -4.59 8.54 -1.89
N CYS A 42 -4.01 9.66 -1.50
CA CYS A 42 -3.49 9.93 -0.16
C CYS A 42 -4.35 10.98 0.55
N TYR A 43 -4.80 10.66 1.76
CA TYR A 43 -5.63 11.51 2.62
C TYR A 43 -5.02 11.61 4.02
N PRO A 44 -5.36 12.65 4.82
CA PRO A 44 -5.19 12.57 6.26
C PRO A 44 -5.96 11.35 6.81
N ASP A 45 -5.40 10.70 7.83
CA ASP A 45 -6.03 9.51 8.42
C ASP A 45 -7.43 9.84 8.97
N GLY A 46 -8.43 9.07 8.56
CA GLY A 46 -9.84 9.27 8.93
C GLY A 46 -10.65 10.20 8.04
N ASP A 47 -10.03 10.96 7.11
CA ASP A 47 -10.77 11.87 6.22
C ASP A 47 -11.50 11.14 5.08
N PHE A 48 -11.03 9.93 4.72
CA PHE A 48 -11.75 9.03 3.82
C PHE A 48 -12.47 7.94 4.62
N VAL A 49 -13.78 7.79 4.38
CA VAL A 49 -14.58 6.75 5.06
C VAL A 49 -14.28 5.38 4.45
N VAL A 50 -13.58 4.53 5.21
CA VAL A 50 -13.34 3.13 4.87
C VAL A 50 -14.64 2.33 5.05
N GLY A 51 -15.12 1.68 3.99
CA GLY A 51 -16.31 0.83 4.08
C GLY A 51 -16.01 -0.55 4.66
N ASP A 52 -17.04 -1.22 5.20
CA ASP A 52 -16.95 -2.59 5.74
C ASP A 52 -16.22 -3.60 4.83
N ARG A 53 -16.36 -3.42 3.51
CA ARG A 53 -15.83 -4.33 2.48
C ARG A 53 -14.53 -3.84 1.86
N ASP A 54 -14.04 -2.67 2.24
CA ASP A 54 -12.71 -2.23 1.83
C ASP A 54 -11.69 -3.14 2.47
N VAL A 55 -10.66 -3.48 1.71
CA VAL A 55 -9.64 -4.45 2.09
C VAL A 55 -8.37 -3.70 2.44
N LEU A 56 -7.80 -4.00 3.61
CA LEU A 56 -6.50 -3.51 4.01
C LEU A 56 -5.43 -4.37 3.33
N LEU A 57 -4.70 -3.79 2.38
CA LEU A 57 -3.59 -4.49 1.72
C LEU A 57 -2.38 -4.62 2.65
N GLY A 58 -2.19 -3.64 3.53
CA GLY A 58 -1.14 -3.61 4.53
C GLY A 58 -0.98 -2.21 5.12
N VAL A 59 -0.02 -2.08 6.04
CA VAL A 59 0.39 -0.80 6.63
C VAL A 59 1.83 -0.56 6.23
N LEU A 60 2.09 0.52 5.50
CA LEU A 60 3.44 0.94 5.16
C LEU A 60 4.09 1.58 6.39
N ASP A 61 5.27 1.08 6.74
CA ASP A 61 6.12 1.65 7.79
C ASP A 61 7.04 2.70 7.17
N LEU A 62 6.76 3.98 7.42
CA LEU A 62 7.55 5.10 6.92
C LEU A 62 8.91 5.21 7.58
N ARG A 63 9.31 4.35 8.52
CA ARG A 63 10.67 4.35 9.10
C ARG A 63 11.64 3.51 8.26
N LEU A 64 11.13 2.67 7.36
CA LEU A 64 11.93 1.71 6.58
C LEU A 64 12.59 2.33 5.34
N GLY A 65 13.83 1.93 5.07
CA GLY A 65 14.50 2.03 3.78
C GLY A 65 14.33 0.76 2.94
N ALA A 66 14.90 0.75 1.73
CA ALA A 66 14.84 -0.40 0.83
C ALA A 66 15.44 -1.67 1.47
N GLY A 67 14.69 -2.77 1.46
CA GLY A 67 15.15 -4.06 1.99
C GLY A 67 15.17 -4.17 3.52
N GLU A 68 14.80 -3.11 4.25
CA GLU A 68 14.77 -3.12 5.70
C GLU A 68 13.51 -3.80 6.27
N THR A 69 13.63 -4.33 7.48
CA THR A 69 12.52 -4.88 8.26
C THR A 69 12.60 -4.40 9.70
N ARG A 70 11.46 -4.36 10.38
CA ARG A 70 11.35 -4.05 11.81
C ARG A 70 10.36 -5.00 12.46
N SER A 71 10.64 -5.38 13.70
CA SER A 71 9.76 -6.27 14.48
C SER A 71 8.67 -5.51 15.22
N ASP A 72 8.88 -4.23 15.52
CA ASP A 72 7.91 -3.37 16.18
C ASP A 72 6.98 -2.69 15.15
N PRO A 73 5.65 -2.66 15.38
CA PRO A 73 4.72 -2.04 14.44
C PRO A 73 4.96 -0.52 14.33
N PRO A 74 4.77 0.09 13.14
CA PRO A 74 4.72 1.54 13.03
C PRO A 74 3.52 2.10 13.78
N VAL A 75 3.64 3.32 14.29
CA VAL A 75 2.57 4.00 15.04
C VAL A 75 2.43 5.46 14.60
N GLY A 76 1.21 6.01 14.71
CA GLY A 76 0.95 7.41 14.39
C GLY A 76 1.35 7.76 12.95
N ALA A 77 2.08 8.86 12.78
CA ALA A 77 2.49 9.37 11.46
C ALA A 77 3.48 8.47 10.71
N ASP A 78 4.06 7.46 11.37
CA ASP A 78 4.94 6.48 10.73
C ASP A 78 4.15 5.32 10.08
N ALA A 79 2.86 5.17 10.40
CA ALA A 79 2.00 4.12 9.88
C ALA A 79 1.05 4.68 8.81
N VAL A 80 1.10 4.12 7.61
CA VAL A 80 0.16 4.48 6.53
C VAL A 80 -0.62 3.24 6.11
N PRO A 81 -1.88 3.06 6.56
CA PRO A 81 -2.74 1.99 6.08
C PRO A 81 -3.09 2.20 4.61
N VAL A 82 -2.99 1.13 3.82
CA VAL A 82 -3.30 1.13 2.38
C VAL A 82 -4.54 0.30 2.11
N TRP A 83 -5.61 0.99 1.74
CA TRP A 83 -6.91 0.42 1.48
C TRP A 83 -7.20 0.30 -0.01
N ILE A 84 -7.97 -0.72 -0.36
CA ILE A 84 -8.52 -0.89 -1.71
C ILE A 84 -9.99 -1.28 -1.61
N SER A 85 -10.84 -0.80 -2.52
CA SER A 85 -12.25 -1.18 -2.50
C SER A 85 -12.43 -2.69 -2.69
N GLY A 86 -13.43 -3.29 -2.05
CA GLY A 86 -13.67 -4.74 -2.16
C GLY A 86 -13.85 -5.24 -3.59
N SER A 87 -14.52 -4.47 -4.45
CA SER A 87 -14.68 -4.82 -5.88
C SER A 87 -13.36 -4.77 -6.65
N GLN A 88 -12.52 -3.77 -6.35
CA GLN A 88 -11.20 -3.64 -6.96
C GLN A 88 -10.26 -4.73 -6.44
N PHE A 89 -10.34 -5.07 -5.15
CA PHE A 89 -9.60 -6.20 -4.58
C PHE A 89 -9.90 -7.50 -5.33
N GLU A 90 -11.17 -7.83 -5.56
CA GLU A 90 -11.53 -9.06 -6.28
C GLU A 90 -10.91 -9.14 -7.68
N ALA A 91 -10.83 -8.01 -8.38
CA ALA A 91 -10.20 -7.93 -9.69
C ALA A 91 -8.66 -8.03 -9.63
N TRP A 92 -8.02 -7.62 -8.53
CA TRP A 92 -6.55 -7.50 -8.42
C TRP A 92 -5.90 -8.40 -7.36
N LYS A 93 -6.66 -9.27 -6.69
CA LYS A 93 -6.18 -10.12 -5.57
C LYS A 93 -5.04 -11.09 -5.92
N HIS A 94 -4.78 -11.28 -7.20
CA HIS A 94 -3.69 -12.09 -7.74
C HIS A 94 -2.42 -11.28 -8.06
N THR A 95 -2.40 -10.00 -7.66
CA THR A 95 -1.25 -9.11 -7.81
C THR A 95 -0.84 -8.48 -6.48
N CYS A 96 0.46 -8.33 -6.26
CA CYS A 96 1.02 -7.40 -5.30
C CYS A 96 0.91 -5.98 -5.86
N LEU A 97 0.36 -5.06 -5.08
CA LEU A 97 0.35 -3.65 -5.41
C LEU A 97 1.74 -3.08 -5.11
N VAL A 98 2.31 -2.39 -6.10
CA VAL A 98 3.57 -1.65 -5.94
C VAL A 98 3.22 -0.17 -6.01
N LEU A 99 3.27 0.50 -4.85
CA LEU A 99 3.02 1.93 -4.75
C LEU A 99 4.28 2.69 -5.16
N ASP A 100 4.13 3.48 -6.20
CA ASP A 100 5.20 4.28 -6.78
C ASP A 100 4.78 5.75 -6.89
N VAL A 101 5.70 6.63 -7.26
CA VAL A 101 5.44 8.05 -7.50
C VAL A 101 6.08 8.48 -8.81
N VAL A 102 5.35 9.27 -9.61
CA VAL A 102 5.85 9.76 -10.90
C VAL A 102 5.50 11.24 -11.07
N PRO A 103 6.26 12.00 -11.88
CA PRO A 103 5.87 13.35 -12.28
C PRO A 103 4.49 13.36 -12.95
N GLY A 104 3.70 14.38 -12.64
CA GLY A 104 2.40 14.58 -13.27
C GLY A 104 1.36 15.16 -12.31
N ARG A 105 0.17 15.40 -12.84
CA ARG A 105 -0.94 15.94 -12.06
C ARG A 105 -1.58 14.84 -11.22
N GLY A 106 -1.59 15.00 -9.90
CA GLY A 106 -2.40 14.19 -8.98
C GLY A 106 -3.90 14.46 -9.17
N SER A 107 -4.75 13.55 -8.70
CA SER A 107 -6.20 13.83 -8.64
C SER A 107 -6.47 14.87 -7.56
N GLY A 108 -7.36 15.82 -7.83
CA GLY A 108 -7.56 17.02 -7.00
C GLY A 108 -7.94 16.79 -5.54
N PHE A 109 -8.26 15.55 -5.13
CA PHE A 109 -8.53 15.21 -3.73
C PHE A 109 -7.34 14.58 -2.99
N SER A 110 -6.26 14.21 -3.69
CA SER A 110 -5.08 13.59 -3.11
C SER A 110 -4.07 14.63 -2.63
N LEU A 111 -3.46 14.40 -1.46
CA LEU A 111 -2.57 15.37 -0.79
C LEU A 111 -1.31 15.78 -1.57
N GLU A 112 -0.81 14.93 -2.47
CA GLU A 112 0.38 15.23 -3.29
C GLU A 112 0.09 16.12 -4.51
N SER A 113 -1.19 16.38 -4.81
CA SER A 113 -1.61 17.20 -5.96
C SER A 113 -0.84 18.52 -6.16
N PRO A 114 -0.51 19.32 -5.12
CA PRO A 114 0.24 20.55 -5.29
C PRO A 114 1.75 20.36 -5.50
N GLU A 115 2.28 19.14 -5.37
CA GLU A 115 3.72 18.83 -5.42
C GLU A 115 4.23 18.52 -6.84
N GLY A 116 3.36 18.57 -7.86
CA GLY A 116 3.73 18.29 -9.27
C GLY A 116 4.03 16.82 -9.57
N VAL A 117 3.67 15.93 -8.64
CA VAL A 117 3.79 14.48 -8.75
C VAL A 117 2.44 13.83 -8.48
N ARG A 118 2.34 12.53 -8.77
CA ARG A 118 1.17 11.71 -8.41
C ARG A 118 1.62 10.32 -7.97
N PHE A 119 0.84 9.70 -7.09
CA PHE A 119 1.03 8.28 -6.81
C PHE A 119 0.59 7.42 -8.01
N LEU A 120 1.25 6.27 -8.17
CA LEU A 120 1.01 5.30 -9.23
C LEU A 120 0.95 3.90 -8.61
N SER A 121 -0.16 3.20 -8.84
CA SER A 121 -0.25 1.77 -8.54
C SER A 121 0.26 0.97 -9.73
N ARG A 122 1.28 0.14 -9.52
CA ARG A 122 1.71 -0.89 -10.46
C ARG A 122 1.32 -2.26 -9.91
N GLY A 123 1.11 -3.23 -10.78
CA GLY A 123 0.76 -4.59 -10.39
C GLY A 123 1.90 -5.55 -10.69
N ARG A 124 2.30 -6.34 -9.69
CA ARG A 124 3.14 -7.52 -9.88
C ARG A 124 2.31 -8.77 -9.68
N ALA A 125 2.28 -9.67 -10.66
CA ALA A 125 1.64 -10.97 -10.47
C ALA A 125 2.32 -11.76 -9.33
N PHE A 126 1.53 -12.32 -8.43
CA PHE A 126 2.05 -13.27 -7.44
C PHE A 126 2.49 -14.56 -8.14
N THR A 127 3.55 -15.18 -7.62
CA THR A 127 3.95 -16.53 -8.04
C THR A 127 2.94 -17.56 -7.55
N PRO A 128 2.93 -18.79 -8.11
CA PRO A 128 2.07 -19.86 -7.60
C PRO A 128 2.26 -20.16 -6.10
N ASP A 129 3.51 -20.09 -5.61
CA ASP A 129 3.83 -20.33 -4.21
C ASP A 129 3.30 -19.20 -3.31
N GLU A 130 3.45 -17.95 -3.76
CA GLU A 130 2.87 -16.79 -3.06
C GLU A 130 1.34 -16.88 -3.01
N LEU A 131 0.70 -17.24 -4.12
CA LEU A 131 -0.76 -17.45 -4.16
C LEU A 131 -1.21 -18.57 -3.23
N ALA A 132 -0.42 -19.63 -3.07
CA ALA A 132 -0.72 -20.71 -2.14
C ALA A 132 -0.70 -20.24 -0.68
N LEU A 133 0.29 -19.41 -0.31
CA LEU A 133 0.38 -18.79 1.01
C LEU A 133 -0.79 -17.82 1.26
N LEU A 134 -1.13 -17.00 0.27
CA LEU A 134 -2.22 -16.01 0.36
C LEU A 134 -3.61 -16.64 0.40
N LYS A 135 -3.80 -17.90 0.01
CA LYS A 135 -5.07 -18.62 0.17
C LYS A 135 -5.37 -18.97 1.62
N ALA A 136 -4.33 -19.19 2.42
CA ALA A 136 -4.47 -19.45 3.85
C ALA A 136 -4.63 -18.15 4.67
N ASP A 137 -4.24 -17.01 4.09
CA ASP A 137 -4.24 -15.70 4.75
C ASP A 137 -5.33 -14.77 4.20
N ARG A 138 -6.47 -14.73 4.89
CA ARG A 138 -7.58 -13.82 4.58
C ARG A 138 -7.16 -12.39 4.94
N PRO A 139 -7.20 -11.43 3.99
CA PRO A 139 -6.89 -10.05 4.33
C PRO A 139 -7.95 -9.44 5.26
N LEU A 140 -7.51 -8.48 6.06
CA LEU A 140 -8.40 -7.70 6.92
C LEU A 140 -9.27 -6.76 6.08
N THR A 141 -10.46 -6.50 6.59
CA THR A 141 -11.45 -5.59 5.99
C THR A 141 -11.69 -4.39 6.90
N GLY A 142 -12.40 -3.37 6.39
CA GLY A 142 -12.86 -2.22 7.18
C GLY A 142 -13.59 -2.66 8.45
N ARG A 143 -14.45 -3.67 8.34
CA ARG A 143 -15.16 -4.27 9.47
C ARG A 143 -14.22 -4.86 10.52
N ASP A 144 -13.17 -5.56 10.08
CA ASP A 144 -12.20 -6.16 11.01
C ASP A 144 -11.43 -5.07 11.77
N ARG A 145 -11.04 -3.99 11.08
CA ARG A 145 -10.35 -2.84 11.70
C ARG A 145 -11.24 -2.09 12.68
N GLU A 146 -12.51 -1.88 12.35
CA GLU A 146 -13.49 -1.27 13.26
C GLU A 146 -13.70 -2.13 14.52
N ALA A 147 -13.65 -3.46 14.38
CA ALA A 147 -13.68 -4.39 15.51
C ALA A 147 -12.37 -4.46 16.31
N GLY A 148 -11.37 -3.64 15.98
CA GLY A 148 -10.09 -3.56 16.69
C GLY A 148 -9.07 -4.64 16.33
N VAL A 149 -9.27 -5.35 15.21
CA VAL A 149 -8.27 -6.33 14.73
C VAL A 149 -7.10 -5.56 14.09
N GLU A 150 -5.90 -5.75 14.60
CA GLU A 150 -4.68 -5.14 14.05
C GLU A 150 -4.00 -6.07 13.04
N PRO A 151 -3.43 -5.54 11.93
CA PRO A 151 -2.65 -6.33 10.99
C PRO A 151 -1.34 -6.81 11.63
N ALA A 152 -0.87 -7.99 11.20
CA ALA A 152 0.45 -8.47 11.59
C ALA A 152 1.55 -7.59 10.98
N VAL A 153 2.65 -7.43 11.71
CA VAL A 153 3.87 -6.80 11.18
C VAL A 153 4.50 -7.74 10.15
N SER A 154 4.86 -7.21 8.99
CA SER A 154 5.52 -7.98 7.93
C SER A 154 6.90 -8.44 8.39
N ASP A 155 7.19 -9.74 8.24
CA ASP A 155 8.51 -10.32 8.48
C ASP A 155 9.44 -10.22 7.25
N VAL A 156 8.94 -9.66 6.15
CA VAL A 156 9.67 -9.41 4.91
C VAL A 156 9.65 -7.93 4.53
N PRO A 157 10.64 -7.44 3.75
CA PRO A 157 10.70 -6.04 3.35
C PRO A 157 9.48 -5.60 2.55
N THR A 158 8.92 -4.44 2.90
CA THR A 158 7.80 -3.79 2.17
C THR A 158 8.22 -2.53 1.42
N VAL A 159 9.50 -2.14 1.51
CA VAL A 159 10.08 -1.02 0.79
C VAL A 159 11.16 -1.53 -0.16
N VAL A 160 11.06 -1.14 -1.42
CA VAL A 160 11.98 -1.51 -2.50
C VAL A 160 12.65 -0.27 -3.09
N ALA A 161 13.83 -0.40 -3.68
CA ALA A 161 14.52 0.75 -4.26
C ALA A 161 13.76 1.26 -5.50
N GLU A 162 13.42 0.38 -6.43
CA GLU A 162 12.63 0.72 -7.61
C GLU A 162 11.44 -0.22 -7.78
N ALA A 163 10.45 0.19 -8.58
CA ALA A 163 9.29 -0.64 -8.87
C ALA A 163 9.66 -1.98 -9.54
N ALA A 164 10.78 -2.02 -10.27
CA ALA A 164 11.30 -3.24 -10.89
C ALA A 164 11.76 -4.27 -9.85
N ASP A 165 12.28 -3.82 -8.70
CA ASP A 165 12.80 -4.68 -7.63
C ASP A 165 11.68 -5.38 -6.84
N ALA A 166 10.44 -4.91 -6.97
CA ALA A 166 9.29 -5.63 -6.44
C ALA A 166 9.09 -6.97 -7.17
N CYS A 167 9.52 -7.08 -8.43
CA CYS A 167 9.38 -8.27 -9.26
C CYS A 167 10.57 -9.22 -9.06
N PRO A 168 10.35 -10.48 -8.63
CA PRO A 168 11.40 -11.48 -8.73
C PRO A 168 11.67 -11.72 -10.23
N VAL A 169 12.93 -11.60 -10.65
CA VAL A 169 13.34 -11.93 -12.02
C VAL A 169 13.12 -13.45 -12.21
N PRO A 170 12.30 -13.89 -13.19
CA PRO A 170 12.10 -15.31 -13.42
C PRO A 170 13.43 -16.01 -13.70
N GLY A 171 13.79 -16.99 -12.86
CA GLY A 171 15.02 -17.80 -13.01
C GLY A 171 16.17 -17.44 -12.07
N LEU A 172 16.05 -16.38 -11.26
CA LEU A 172 16.95 -16.13 -10.14
C LEU A 172 16.20 -16.46 -8.84
N SER A 173 16.45 -17.65 -8.30
CA SER A 173 16.20 -17.88 -6.87
C SER A 173 17.29 -17.16 -6.06
N PRO A 174 17.00 -16.74 -4.82
CA PRO A 174 18.01 -16.15 -3.93
C PRO A 174 19.18 -17.09 -3.67
#